data_AF-F0ZZW1-F1
#
_entry.id   AF-F0ZZW1-F1
#
_cell.length_a   1.000
_cell.length_b   1.000
_cell.length_c   1.000
_cell.angle_alpha   90.00
_cell.angle_beta   90.00
_cell.angle_gamma   90.00
#
_symmetry.space_group_name_H-M   'P 1'
#
loop_
_entity.id
_entity.type
_entity.pdbx_description
1 polymer ?
#
loop_
_entity_poly.entity_id
_entity_poly.type
_entity_poly.pdbx_seq_one_letter_code
_entity_poly.pdbx_strand_id
1 'polypeptide(L)'
;MHNNNNSSDITTVKRKRGRPRKEKPDACFRCRCRTTPEWRKGWVDREGVSLHVPLCNACGLHNAKQRKSYQLSKELNSIYRLLN
;
A
#
# COMPACT_ATOMS: atom_id res chain seq x y z
N MET A 1 4.93 64.96 -2.87
CA MET A 1 5.57 63.98 -3.77
C MET A 1 5.28 62.60 -3.20
N HIS A 2 4.38 61.84 -3.82
CA HIS A 2 3.94 60.53 -3.31
C HIS A 2 4.89 59.44 -3.82
N ASN A 3 5.54 58.73 -2.89
CA ASN A 3 6.49 57.65 -3.17
C ASN A 3 5.73 56.31 -3.29
N ASN A 4 5.62 55.77 -4.50
CA ASN A 4 5.06 54.45 -4.76
C ASN A 4 6.19 53.41 -4.84
N ASN A 5 6.50 52.75 -3.71
CA ASN A 5 7.36 51.58 -3.69
C ASN A 5 6.52 50.32 -3.92
N ASN A 6 6.37 49.94 -5.20
CA ASN A 6 5.88 48.62 -5.61
C ASN A 6 6.92 47.56 -5.24
N SER A 7 6.87 47.05 -4.02
CA SER A 7 7.51 45.78 -3.67
C SER A 7 6.66 44.65 -4.20
N SER A 8 7.06 44.11 -5.34
CA SER A 8 6.58 42.84 -5.86
C SER A 8 6.95 41.72 -4.87
N ASP A 9 5.97 41.34 -4.06
CA ASP A 9 6.05 40.21 -3.13
C ASP A 9 6.20 38.91 -3.95
N ILE A 10 7.45 38.48 -4.15
CA ILE A 10 7.77 37.19 -4.74
C ILE A 10 7.42 36.12 -3.70
N THR A 11 6.16 35.69 -3.70
CA THR A 11 5.68 34.58 -2.89
C THR A 11 6.39 33.30 -3.32
N THR A 12 7.45 32.93 -2.61
CA THR A 12 8.16 31.67 -2.82
C THR A 12 7.26 30.49 -2.44
N VAL A 13 6.70 29.81 -3.44
CA VAL A 13 5.85 28.62 -3.23
C VAL A 13 6.71 27.50 -2.65
N LYS A 14 6.66 27.31 -1.33
CA LYS A 14 7.35 26.20 -0.64
C LYS A 14 6.84 24.87 -1.20
N ARG A 15 7.75 24.11 -1.84
CA ARG A 15 7.47 22.76 -2.34
C ARG A 15 7.03 21.87 -1.17
N LYS A 16 5.79 21.37 -1.21
CA LYS A 16 5.29 20.43 -0.21
C LYS A 16 6.18 19.18 -0.21
N ARG A 17 6.85 18.90 0.91
CA ARG A 17 7.69 17.71 1.08
C ARG A 17 6.77 16.48 1.19
N GLY A 18 7.11 15.41 0.48
CA GLY A 18 6.44 14.11 0.58
C GLY A 18 5.83 13.60 -0.72
N ARG A 19 5.55 12.30 -0.75
CA ARG A 19 4.83 11.67 -1.87
C ARG A 19 3.41 12.26 -1.95
N PRO A 20 2.90 12.59 -3.15
CA PRO A 20 1.50 12.95 -3.33
C PRO A 20 0.59 11.92 -2.65
N ARG A 21 -0.41 12.40 -1.90
CA ARG A 21 -1.37 11.51 -1.23
C ARG A 21 -2.15 10.77 -2.32
N LYS A 22 -2.03 9.44 -2.34
CA LYS A 22 -2.89 8.60 -3.17
C LYS A 22 -4.29 8.54 -2.55
N GLU A 23 -5.29 8.31 -3.39
CA GLU A 23 -6.63 8.00 -2.91
C GLU A 23 -6.57 6.82 -1.96
N LYS A 24 -7.18 7.00 -0.78
CA LYS A 24 -7.30 5.95 0.22
C LYS A 24 -8.47 5.07 -0.19
N PRO A 25 -8.34 3.74 -0.04
CA PRO A 25 -9.46 2.84 -0.27
C PRO A 25 -10.59 3.12 0.74
N ASP A 26 -11.83 2.84 0.34
CA ASP A 26 -13.02 3.05 1.18
C ASP A 26 -13.03 2.11 2.40
N ALA A 27 -12.66 0.85 2.19
CA ALA A 27 -12.65 -0.17 3.24
C ALA A 27 -11.63 -1.28 2.95
N CYS A 28 -11.21 -1.98 4.01
CA CYS A 28 -10.44 -3.22 3.89
C CYS A 28 -11.27 -4.29 3.17
N PHE A 29 -10.72 -4.93 2.14
CA PHE A 29 -11.42 -5.98 1.40
C PHE A 29 -11.84 -7.16 2.30
N ARG A 30 -11.03 -7.48 3.33
CA ARG A 30 -11.23 -8.65 4.21
C ARG A 30 -12.16 -8.37 5.39
N CYS A 31 -11.85 -7.38 6.22
CA CYS A 31 -12.61 -7.09 7.45
C CYS A 31 -13.51 -5.86 7.36
N ARG A 32 -13.55 -5.19 6.21
CA ARG A 32 -14.37 -4.00 5.94
C ARG A 32 -14.11 -2.79 6.86
N CYS A 33 -13.06 -2.78 7.67
CA CYS A 33 -12.71 -1.59 8.45
C CYS A 33 -12.35 -0.42 7.52
N ARG A 34 -12.81 0.79 7.88
CA ARG A 34 -12.63 2.03 7.10
C ARG A 34 -11.46 2.88 7.59
N THR A 35 -10.95 2.56 8.78
CA THR A 35 -9.80 3.23 9.40
C THR A 35 -8.72 2.21 9.72
N THR A 36 -7.47 2.62 9.52
CA THR A 36 -6.27 1.82 9.79
C THR A 36 -5.08 2.77 9.79
N PRO A 37 -4.04 2.54 10.62
CA PRO A 37 -2.85 3.38 10.62
C PRO A 37 -2.12 3.35 9.27
N GLU A 38 -2.15 2.21 8.58
CA GLU A 38 -1.57 2.03 7.25
C GLU A 38 -2.46 1.15 6.38
N TRP A 39 -2.61 1.51 5.11
CA TRP A 39 -3.28 0.71 4.10
C TRP A 39 -2.25 -0.14 3.35
N ARG A 40 -2.42 -1.45 3.40
CA ARG A 40 -1.56 -2.41 2.71
C ARG A 40 -2.25 -2.91 1.45
N LYS A 41 -1.46 -3.41 0.50
CA LYS A 41 -2.00 -4.23 -0.59
C LYS A 41 -1.66 -5.68 -0.32
N GLY A 42 -2.62 -6.56 -0.55
CA GLY A 42 -2.45 -8.00 -0.39
C GLY A 42 -3.09 -8.75 -1.54
N TRP A 43 -2.77 -10.04 -1.63
CA TRP A 43 -3.31 -10.90 -2.67
C TRP A 43 -4.45 -11.76 -2.12
N VAL A 44 -5.52 -11.88 -2.88
CA VAL A 44 -6.63 -12.78 -2.60
C VAL A 44 -6.90 -13.63 -3.83
N ASP A 45 -7.12 -14.91 -3.62
CA ASP A 45 -7.45 -15.84 -4.69
C ASP A 45 -8.97 -16.00 -4.72
N ARG A 46 -9.61 -15.66 -5.85
CA ARG A 46 -11.05 -15.84 -6.07
C ARG A 46 -11.23 -16.50 -7.44
N GLU A 47 -11.94 -17.62 -7.48
CA GLU A 47 -12.23 -18.36 -8.73
C GLU A 47 -10.95 -18.72 -9.52
N GLY A 48 -9.88 -19.08 -8.81
CA GLY A 48 -8.59 -19.40 -9.43
C GLY A 48 -7.75 -18.19 -9.86
N VAL A 49 -8.28 -16.97 -9.74
CA VAL A 49 -7.57 -15.73 -10.09
C VAL A 49 -7.02 -15.05 -8.84
N SER A 50 -5.71 -14.82 -8.82
CA SER A 50 -5.05 -13.99 -7.81
C SER A 50 -5.26 -12.51 -8.12
N LEU A 51 -5.99 -11.79 -7.26
CA LEU A 51 -6.23 -10.35 -7.37
C LEU A 51 -5.52 -9.59 -6.27
N HIS A 52 -5.11 -8.37 -6.58
CA HIS A 52 -4.47 -7.48 -5.61
C HIS A 52 -5.51 -6.50 -5.05
N VAL A 53 -5.74 -6.56 -3.74
CA VAL A 53 -6.82 -5.83 -3.06
C VAL A 53 -6.29 -4.96 -1.92
N PRO A 54 -6.99 -3.85 -1.59
CA PRO A 54 -6.65 -3.04 -0.43
C PRO A 54 -7.01 -3.77 0.87
N LEU A 55 -6.08 -3.80 1.82
CA LEU A 55 -6.23 -4.39 3.15
C LEU A 55 -5.82 -3.39 4.22
N CYS A 56 -6.43 -3.49 5.39
CA CYS A 56 -5.93 -2.78 6.57
C CYS A 56 -4.58 -3.33 7.03
N ASN A 57 -3.93 -2.64 7.97
CA ASN A 57 -2.60 -3.00 8.45
C ASN A 57 -2.57 -4.44 9.00
N ALA A 58 -3.53 -4.79 9.87
CA ALA A 58 -3.63 -6.12 10.48
C ALA A 58 -3.87 -7.22 9.44
N CYS A 59 -4.87 -7.04 8.56
CA CYS A 59 -5.19 -8.03 7.52
C CYS A 59 -4.05 -8.18 6.51
N GLY A 60 -3.39 -7.08 6.13
CA GLY A 60 -2.28 -7.08 5.19
C GLY A 60 -1.04 -7.78 5.74
N LEU A 61 -0.69 -7.56 7.01
CA LEU A 61 0.41 -8.27 7.67
C LEU A 61 0.15 -9.78 7.75
N HIS A 62 -1.06 -10.16 8.13
CA HIS A 62 -1.46 -11.57 8.18
C HIS A 62 -1.43 -12.21 6.78
N ASN A 63 -1.95 -11.54 5.75
CA ASN A 63 -1.91 -12.01 4.37
C ASN A 63 -0.47 -12.23 3.88
N ALA A 64 0.43 -11.28 4.16
CA ALA A 64 1.85 -11.39 3.81
C ALA A 64 2.53 -12.58 4.50
N LYS A 65 2.24 -12.81 5.79
CA LYS A 65 2.76 -13.96 6.54
C LYS A 65 2.28 -15.28 5.94
N GLN A 66 0.97 -15.42 5.68
CA GLN A 66 0.40 -16.63 5.08
C GLN A 66 1.00 -16.94 3.70
N ARG A 67 1.16 -15.93 2.84
CA ARG A 67 1.74 -16.11 1.50
C ARG A 67 3.20 -16.56 1.56
N LYS A 68 4.01 -15.98 2.46
CA LYS A 68 5.39 -16.43 2.68
C LYS A 68 5.44 -17.89 3.15
N SER A 69 4.61 -18.26 4.13
CA SER A 69 4.54 -19.65 4.61
C SER A 69 4.10 -20.61 3.50
N TYR A 70 3.12 -20.22 2.67
CA TYR A 70 2.68 -21.01 1.53
C TYR A 70 3.76 -21.18 0.47
N GLN A 71 4.47 -20.11 0.11
CA GLN A 71 5.58 -20.17 -0.84
C GLN A 71 6.71 -21.08 -0.35
N LEU A 72 7.08 -20.96 0.93
CA LEU A 72 8.09 -21.83 1.54
C LEU A 72 7.64 -23.30 1.53
N SER A 73 6.38 -23.56 1.90
CA SER A 73 5.81 -24.91 1.85
C SER A 73 5.84 -25.48 0.44
N LYS A 74 5.49 -24.69 -0.58
CA LYS A 74 5.51 -25.11 -1.98
C LYS A 74 6.92 -25.43 -2.47
N GLU A 75 7.91 -24.65 -2.03
CA GLU A 75 9.31 -24.87 -2.37
C GLU A 75 9.88 -26.14 -1.68
N LEU A 76 9.63 -26.31 -0.38
CA LEU A 76 10.08 -27.49 0.39
C LEU A 76 9.45 -28.79 -0.12
N ASN A 77 8.17 -28.77 -0.48
CA ASN A 77 7.46 -29.94 -1.00
C ASN A 77 7.50 -30.04 -2.53
N SER A 78 8.40 -29.33 -3.19
CA SER A 78 8.54 -29.44 -4.65
C SER A 78 9.26 -30.75 -5.03
N ILE A 79 8.79 -31.40 -6.09
CA ILE A 79 9.36 -32.67 -6.60
C ILE A 79 10.88 -32.53 -6.84
N TYR A 80 11.32 -31.38 -7.34
CA TYR A 80 12.75 -31.09 -7.58
C TYR A 80 13.61 -31.12 -6.31
N ARG A 81 13.03 -30.84 -5.14
CA ARG A 81 13.73 -30.92 -3.85
C ARG A 81 13.73 -32.31 -3.22
N LEU A 82 12.86 -33.20 -3.71
CA LEU A 82 12.75 -34.59 -3.23
C LEU A 82 13.55 -35.57 -4.10
N LEU A 83 13.85 -35.19 -5.34
CA LEU A 83 14.63 -35.97 -6.30
C LEU A 83 16.15 -35.68 -6.25
N ASN A 84 16.57 -34.69 -5.44
CA ASN A 84 17.96 -34.37 -5.13
C ASN A 84 18.20 -34.55 -3.63
#